data_AF-A0A7T0KQP8-F1
#
_entry.id   AF-A0A7T0KQP8-F1
#
_cell.length_a   1.000
_cell.length_b   1.000
_cell.length_c   1.000
_cell.angle_alpha   90.00
_cell.angle_beta   90.00
_cell.angle_gamma   90.00
#
_symmetry.space_group_name_H-M   'P 1'
#
loop_
_entity.id
_entity.type
_entity.pdbx_description
1 polymer ?
#
loop_
_entity_poly.entity_id
_entity_poly.type
_entity_poly.pdbx_seq_one_letter_code
_entity_poly.pdbx_strand_id
1 'polypeptide(L)'
;MTADSSDTLVYDTPEGITAPPIDELLSKVSSKYALVIFAAKRARQINSYYQEQDEGVFEFIGPLVTPEAGEKPLSMALREIQAGLLEHEEGQ
;
A
#
# COMPACT_ATOMS: atom_id res chain seq x y z
N MET A 1 -24.93 23.30 -11.70
CA MET A 1 -23.50 23.36 -11.35
C MET A 1 -23.09 21.96 -10.92
N THR A 2 -22.92 21.07 -11.90
CA THR A 2 -22.64 19.63 -11.67
C THR A 2 -21.45 19.28 -12.53
N ALA A 3 -20.28 19.14 -11.92
CA ALA A 3 -19.14 18.49 -12.51
C ALA A 3 -18.80 17.33 -11.58
N ASP A 4 -19.50 16.20 -11.79
CA ASP A 4 -19.05 14.91 -11.28
C ASP A 4 -17.96 14.44 -12.24
N SER A 5 -16.70 14.62 -11.84
CA SER A 5 -15.54 14.14 -12.58
C SER A 5 -15.40 12.64 -12.31
N SER A 6 -16.24 11.84 -12.95
CA SER A 6 -16.15 10.39 -12.92
C SER A 6 -14.87 9.96 -13.65
N ASP A 7 -13.81 9.70 -12.90
CA ASP A 7 -12.66 8.92 -13.35
C ASP A 7 -13.23 7.59 -13.87
N THR A 8 -13.38 7.51 -15.19
CA THR A 8 -14.17 6.44 -15.80
C THR A 8 -13.26 5.24 -15.83
N LEU A 9 -13.45 4.31 -14.91
CA LEU A 9 -12.74 3.03 -14.89
C LEU A 9 -12.90 2.38 -16.28
N VAL A 10 -11.85 2.46 -17.11
CA VAL A 10 -11.81 1.85 -18.46
C VAL A 10 -11.53 0.34 -18.37
N TYR A 11 -11.35 -0.17 -17.15
CA TYR A 11 -11.08 -1.56 -16.82
C TYR A 11 -12.13 -2.12 -15.86
N ASP A 12 -12.33 -3.44 -15.93
CA ASP A 12 -13.14 -4.18 -14.96
C ASP A 12 -12.55 -4.09 -13.55
N THR A 13 -13.38 -4.21 -12.52
CA THR A 13 -12.92 -4.18 -11.13
C THR A 13 -11.74 -5.15 -10.93
N PRO A 14 -10.59 -4.69 -10.43
CA PRO A 14 -9.42 -5.53 -10.26
C PRO A 14 -9.66 -6.59 -9.17
N GLU A 15 -9.11 -7.78 -9.35
CA GLU A 15 -9.24 -8.90 -8.42
C GLU A 15 -7.88 -9.53 -8.11
N GLY A 16 -7.68 -9.91 -6.85
CA GLY A 16 -6.44 -10.54 -6.40
C GLY A 16 -5.23 -9.61 -6.54
N ILE A 17 -4.17 -10.05 -7.23
CA ILE A 17 -2.91 -9.30 -7.33
C ILE A 17 -3.03 -8.00 -8.14
N THR A 18 -4.06 -7.86 -8.97
CA THR A 18 -4.30 -6.63 -9.74
C THR A 18 -5.03 -5.57 -8.93
N ALA A 19 -5.49 -5.90 -7.71
CA ALA A 19 -6.05 -4.97 -6.75
C ALA A 19 -4.98 -4.62 -5.69
N PRO A 20 -4.54 -3.35 -5.58
CA PRO A 20 -5.02 -2.16 -6.30
C PRO A 20 -4.44 -2.00 -7.73
N PRO A 21 -5.12 -1.23 -8.61
CA PRO A 21 -4.66 -0.96 -9.97
C PRO A 21 -3.25 -0.34 -9.99
N ILE A 22 -2.42 -0.82 -10.92
CA ILE A 22 -1.03 -0.37 -10.99
C ILE A 22 -0.90 1.10 -11.37
N ASP A 23 -1.80 1.63 -12.19
CA ASP A 23 -1.74 3.03 -12.64
C ASP A 23 -1.98 4.00 -11.46
N GLU A 24 -2.92 3.66 -10.56
CA GLU A 24 -3.14 4.40 -9.32
C GLU A 24 -1.89 4.36 -8.43
N LEU A 25 -1.23 3.21 -8.30
CA LEU A 25 0.00 3.08 -7.53
C LEU A 25 1.16 3.89 -8.13
N LEU A 26 1.29 3.89 -9.45
CA LEU A 26 2.34 4.63 -10.15
C LEU A 26 2.13 6.14 -10.08
N SER A 27 0.91 6.62 -9.83
CA SER A 27 0.66 8.04 -9.53
C SER A 27 1.26 8.51 -8.19
N LYS A 28 1.62 7.57 -7.30
CA LYS A 28 2.13 7.84 -5.95
C LYS A 28 3.64 7.81 -5.84
N VAL A 29 4.37 7.45 -6.89
CA VAL A 29 5.83 7.24 -6.86
C VAL A 29 6.49 7.73 -8.15
N SER A 30 7.82 7.89 -8.15
CA SER A 30 8.56 8.32 -9.35
C SER A 30 8.64 7.27 -10.46
N SER A 31 8.67 5.98 -10.09
CA SER A 31 8.95 4.89 -11.03
C SER A 31 8.48 3.54 -10.51
N LYS A 32 8.38 2.56 -11.42
CA LYS A 32 8.08 1.16 -11.07
C LYS A 32 9.06 0.59 -10.03
N TYR A 33 10.34 0.98 -10.10
CA TYR A 33 11.35 0.51 -9.15
C TYR A 33 11.17 1.15 -7.77
N ALA A 34 10.84 2.44 -7.72
CA ALA A 34 10.53 3.13 -6.47
C ALA A 34 9.34 2.48 -5.75
N LEU A 35 8.27 2.15 -6.48
CA LEU A 35 7.11 1.42 -5.95
C LEU A 35 7.52 0.09 -5.29
N VAL A 36 8.36 -0.70 -5.97
CA VAL A 36 8.81 -2.00 -5.45
C VAL A 36 9.52 -1.84 -4.12
N ILE A 37 10.46 -0.89 -4.03
CA ILE A 37 11.22 -0.66 -2.80
C ILE A 37 10.33 -0.10 -1.69
N PHE A 38 9.44 0.84 -2.02
CA PHE A 38 8.52 1.45 -1.07
C PHE A 38 7.59 0.41 -0.45
N ALA A 39 6.88 -0.35 -1.29
CA ALA A 39 5.98 -1.41 -0.85
C ALA A 39 6.72 -2.51 -0.08
N ALA A 40 7.92 -2.92 -0.54
CA ALA A 40 8.71 -3.96 0.13
C ALA A 40 9.18 -3.55 1.53
N LYS A 41 9.67 -2.31 1.70
CA LYS A 41 10.07 -1.78 3.01
C LYS A 41 8.89 -1.75 3.97
N ARG A 42 7.75 -1.23 3.51
CA ARG A 42 6.53 -1.16 4.34
C ARG A 42 6.01 -2.55 4.69
N ALA A 43 5.98 -3.48 3.75
CA ALA A 43 5.56 -4.86 3.99
C ALA A 43 6.43 -5.55 5.07
N ARG A 44 7.74 -5.28 5.10
CA ARG A 44 8.63 -5.78 6.16
C ARG A 44 8.28 -5.18 7.52
N GLN A 45 8.02 -3.87 7.61
CA GLN A 45 7.58 -3.23 8.85
C GLN A 45 6.29 -3.86 9.40
N ILE A 46 5.30 -4.06 8.54
CA ILE A 46 4.05 -4.73 8.90
C ILE A 46 4.31 -6.18 9.36
N ASN A 47 5.18 -6.91 8.66
CA ASN A 47 5.50 -8.29 9.02
C ASN A 47 6.26 -8.39 10.36
N SER A 48 7.18 -7.47 10.62
CA SER A 48 7.87 -7.38 11.92
C SER A 48 6.89 -7.03 13.05
N TYR A 49 5.95 -6.10 12.82
CA TYR A 49 4.90 -5.78 13.78
C TYR A 49 4.09 -7.01 14.24
N TYR A 50 3.80 -7.95 13.35
CA TYR A 50 3.09 -9.19 13.74
C TYR A 50 3.99 -10.24 14.40
N GLN A 51 5.30 -10.22 14.13
CA GLN A 51 6.24 -11.16 14.75
C GLN A 51 6.69 -10.71 16.15
N GLU A 52 6.77 -9.41 16.40
CA GLU A 52 7.30 -8.83 17.64
C GLU A 52 6.22 -8.44 18.66
N GLN A 53 4.94 -8.66 18.34
CA GLN A 53 3.84 -8.39 19.27
C GLN A 53 4.00 -9.11 20.63
N ASP A 54 4.75 -10.22 20.67
CA ASP A 54 5.02 -10.98 21.88
C ASP A 54 6.16 -10.39 22.74
N GLU A 55 7.02 -9.51 22.20
CA GLU A 55 8.23 -9.00 22.88
C GLU A 55 8.01 -7.69 23.66
N GLY A 56 6.81 -7.09 23.58
CA GLY A 56 6.41 -5.94 24.41
C GLY A 56 7.12 -4.61 24.08
N VAL A 57 7.91 -4.58 23.00
CA VAL A 57 8.55 -3.37 22.46
C VAL A 57 7.89 -3.01 21.13
N PHE A 58 7.20 -1.88 21.07
CA PHE A 58 6.51 -1.41 19.87
C PHE A 58 7.47 -0.65 18.93
N GLU A 59 8.45 -1.36 18.33
CA GLU A 59 9.38 -0.76 17.36
C GLU A 59 8.73 -0.49 16.00
N PHE A 60 7.80 -1.36 15.57
CA PHE A 60 7.18 -1.27 14.25
C PHE A 60 5.72 -0.82 14.31
N ILE A 61 5.32 -0.04 13.29
CA ILE A 61 3.96 0.46 13.15
C ILE A 61 3.14 -0.57 12.39
N GLY A 62 2.03 -1.00 12.99
CA GLY A 62 1.07 -1.93 12.38
C GLY A 62 0.35 -1.36 11.15
N PRO A 63 -0.61 -2.11 10.59
CA PRO A 63 -1.35 -1.69 9.39
C PRO A 63 -2.14 -0.40 9.63
N LEU A 64 -2.15 0.49 8.63
CA LEU A 64 -2.90 1.75 8.64
C LEU A 64 -4.25 1.63 7.94
N VAL A 65 -4.45 0.55 7.18
CA VAL A 65 -5.74 0.16 6.60
C VAL A 65 -6.34 -0.99 7.38
N THR A 66 -7.66 -1.18 7.25
CA THR A 66 -8.32 -2.35 7.83
C THR A 66 -7.84 -3.63 7.12
N PRO A 67 -7.19 -4.56 7.85
CA PRO A 67 -6.67 -5.79 7.27
C PRO A 67 -7.80 -6.76 6.96
N GLU A 68 -7.72 -7.41 5.81
CA GLU A 68 -8.62 -8.52 5.48
C GLU A 68 -8.10 -9.86 6.05
N ALA A 69 -9.00 -10.84 6.17
CA ALA A 69 -8.65 -12.13 6.73
C ALA A 69 -7.60 -12.86 5.86
N GLY A 70 -6.43 -13.12 6.42
CA GLY A 70 -5.34 -13.80 5.71
C GLY A 70 -4.59 -12.92 4.69
N GLU A 71 -4.83 -11.61 4.71
CA GLU A 71 -4.16 -10.66 3.83
C GLU A 71 -2.64 -10.68 4.05
N LYS A 72 -1.88 -10.64 2.96
CA LYS A 72 -0.42 -10.64 3.03
C LYS A 72 0.10 -9.23 3.34
N PRO A 73 1.21 -9.08 4.10
CA PRO A 73 1.78 -7.76 4.41
C PRO A 73 2.03 -6.87 3.19
N LEU A 74 2.41 -7.47 2.05
CA LEU A 74 2.62 -6.73 0.81
C LEU A 74 1.32 -6.18 0.21
N SER A 75 0.21 -6.93 0.30
CA SER A 75 -1.11 -6.45 -0.16
C SER A 75 -1.55 -5.22 0.64
N MET A 76 -1.42 -5.29 1.96
CA MET A 76 -1.75 -4.15 2.83
C MET A 76 -0.88 -2.93 2.55
N ALA A 77 0.43 -3.13 2.34
CA ALA A 77 1.34 -2.05 1.97
C ALA A 77 0.91 -1.36 0.66
N LEU A 78 0.48 -2.11 -0.36
CA LEU A 78 0.00 -1.53 -1.62
C LEU A 78 -1.31 -0.74 -1.43
N ARG A 79 -2.24 -1.24 -0.60
CA ARG A 79 -3.49 -0.52 -0.27
C ARG A 79 -3.23 0.76 0.51
N GLU A 80 -2.26 0.75 1.43
CA GLU A 80 -1.84 1.95 2.17
C GLU A 80 -1.23 3.02 1.24
N ILE A 81 -0.43 2.59 0.25
CA ILE A 81 0.14 3.49 -0.78
C ILE A 81 -0.98 4.07 -1.65
N GLN A 82 -1.91 3.24 -2.13
CA GLN A 82 -3.08 3.68 -2.91
C GLN A 82 -3.89 4.74 -2.13
N ALA A 83 -4.16 4.48 -0.85
CA ALA A 83 -4.88 5.39 0.04
C ALA A 83 -4.11 6.66 0.42
N GLY A 84 -2.82 6.76 0.06
CA GLY A 84 -1.99 7.92 0.36
C GLY A 84 -1.69 8.11 1.85
N LEU A 85 -1.66 7.01 2.62
CA LEU A 85 -1.44 7.04 4.07
C LEU A 85 0.05 7.06 4.46
N LEU A 86 0.94 6.96 3.47
CA LEU A 86 2.37 6.82 3.65
C LEU A 86 3.10 7.84 2.79
N GLU A 87 4.17 8.41 3.36
CA GLU A 87 5.13 9.23 2.63
C GLU A 87 6.38 8.40 2.33
N HIS A 88 7.05 8.70 1.21
CA HIS A 88 8.33 8.11 0.86
C HIS A 88 9.31 9.21 0.45
N GLU A 89 10.55 9.06 0.87
CA GLU A 89 11.65 9.91 0.43
C GLU A 89 12.61 9.08 -0.42
N GLU A 90 12.93 9.58 -1.61
CA GLU A 90 13.94 9.01 -2.49
C GLU A 90 15.28 9.67 -2.19
N GLY A 91 16.36 8.88 -2.13
CA GLY A 91 17.70 9.43 -1.91
C GLY A 91 18.07 10.35 -3.07
N GLN A 92 18.40 11.62 -2.76
CA GLN A 92 18.94 12.60 -3.70
C GLN A 92 20.27 12.17 -4.31
#